data_AF-A0A8T0HX84-F1
#
_entry.id   AF-A0A8T0HX84-F1
#
_cell.length_a   1.000
_cell.length_b   1.000
_cell.length_c   1.000
_cell.angle_alpha   90.00
_cell.angle_beta   90.00
_cell.angle_gamma   90.00
#
_symmetry.space_group_name_H-M   'P 1'
#
loop_
_entity.id
_entity.type
_entity.pdbx_description
1 polymer ?
#
loop_
_entity_poly.entity_id
_entity_poly.type
_entity_poly.pdbx_seq_one_letter_code
_entity_poly.pdbx_strand_id
1 'polypeptide(L)'
;MLGVKESCTGSLCSGGLEVLFVRKVVERAGRVRIQAVSTNGQGGGSFGERTGAVSSGRGARERRLQKVAEEKKRKQTEEAGKYPEWATILENATKDDAELRDIIGDSIGNPEEMRRRVEERVRRKGPDILQQKTGSALPMPVSFRDFDPMDNHIWMEFYAPPTDKDIDLIGSVFRSFFVLGRLGGFNSMNMQLTQLPLNAPFRYSTEKAKEALDAFFHNIGDVEFQDNWGRIWVDLGTSDPVSLDVLINALTNVSFDHVGIKQLVFGGKNLGDWDEDLTSDQPDFKSYKI
;
A
#
# COMPACT_ATOMS: atom_id res chain seq x y z
N MET A 1 -21.73 16.03 44.45
CA MET A 1 -22.72 16.85 43.72
C MET A 1 -22.07 17.31 42.43
N LEU A 2 -22.68 16.99 41.28
CA LEU A 2 -22.81 17.77 40.03
C LEU A 2 -21.72 18.85 39.73
N GLY A 3 -21.08 18.96 38.57
CA GLY A 3 -21.27 18.31 37.27
C GLY A 3 -20.52 19.04 36.13
N VAL A 4 -20.28 18.29 35.05
CA VAL A 4 -20.35 18.59 33.59
C VAL A 4 -19.68 19.87 33.04
N LYS A 5 -18.68 19.70 32.14
CA LYS A 5 -18.82 19.87 30.67
C LYS A 5 -17.48 19.63 29.94
N GLU A 6 -17.37 18.47 29.30
CA GLU A 6 -16.49 18.24 28.15
C GLU A 6 -17.21 18.70 26.87
N SER A 7 -16.50 19.40 26.01
CA SER A 7 -16.87 19.63 24.62
C SER A 7 -15.71 19.18 23.74
N CYS A 8 -15.84 17.97 23.16
CA CYS A 8 -14.97 17.48 22.10
C CYS A 8 -15.67 17.71 20.75
N THR A 9 -15.00 18.44 19.86
CA THR A 9 -15.34 18.56 18.43
C THR A 9 -14.07 18.39 17.59
N GLY A 10 -14.20 17.67 16.47
CA GLY A 10 -13.23 17.56 15.37
C GLY A 10 -12.49 16.22 15.36
N SER A 11 -12.99 15.19 14.66
CA SER A 11 -12.83 14.94 13.21
C SER A 11 -11.37 14.81 12.77
N LEU A 12 -10.89 13.56 12.60
CA LEU A 12 -9.85 13.08 11.67
C LEU A 12 -9.27 11.76 12.20
N CYS A 13 -9.91 10.63 11.87
CA CYS A 13 -9.33 9.27 11.81
C CYS A 13 -10.45 8.23 11.56
N SER A 14 -11.09 8.26 10.38
CA SER A 14 -12.08 7.25 9.98
C SER A 14 -11.68 6.44 8.74
N GLY A 15 -10.94 7.05 7.78
CA GLY A 15 -10.63 6.39 6.50
C GLY A 15 -9.69 5.19 6.55
N GLY A 16 -8.88 5.02 7.61
CA GLY A 16 -7.93 3.91 7.71
C GLY A 16 -8.55 2.58 8.19
N LEU A 17 -9.58 2.65 9.04
CA LEU A 17 -10.24 1.45 9.58
C LEU A 17 -11.27 0.85 8.61
N GLU A 18 -11.94 1.69 7.82
CA GLU A 18 -12.94 1.24 6.83
C GLU A 18 -12.31 0.41 5.71
N VAL A 19 -11.13 0.80 5.22
CA VAL A 19 -10.41 0.07 4.17
C VAL A 19 -9.97 -1.32 4.64
N LEU A 20 -9.55 -1.44 5.90
CA LEU A 20 -9.19 -2.72 6.53
C LEU A 20 -10.41 -3.62 6.76
N PHE A 21 -11.56 -3.03 7.10
CA PHE A 21 -12.80 -3.77 7.32
C PHE A 21 -13.35 -4.34 6.01
N VAL A 22 -13.44 -3.52 4.96
CA VAL A 22 -13.89 -3.94 3.62
C VAL A 22 -12.97 -5.02 3.03
N ARG A 23 -11.64 -4.87 3.20
CA ARG A 23 -10.64 -5.85 2.77
C ARG A 23 -10.83 -7.21 3.45
N LYS A 24 -11.10 -7.24 4.76
CA LYS A 24 -11.34 -8.48 5.54
C LYS A 24 -12.64 -9.18 5.14
N VAL A 25 -13.69 -8.42 4.81
CA VAL A 25 -14.98 -8.96 4.37
C VAL A 25 -14.86 -9.58 2.98
N VAL A 26 -14.16 -8.94 2.05
CA VAL A 26 -13.92 -9.44 0.69
C VAL A 26 -13.03 -10.70 0.67
N GLU A 27 -11.95 -10.72 1.47
CA GLU A 27 -11.09 -11.91 1.59
C GLU A 27 -11.82 -13.13 2.18
N ARG A 28 -12.71 -12.92 3.16
CA ARG A 28 -13.56 -13.99 3.70
C ARG A 28 -14.58 -14.51 2.69
N ALA A 29 -15.19 -13.64 1.88
CA ALA A 29 -16.11 -14.04 0.82
C ALA A 29 -15.41 -14.82 -0.32
N GLY A 30 -14.15 -14.48 -0.62
CA GLY A 30 -13.34 -15.18 -1.62
C GLY A 30 -12.94 -16.60 -1.20
N ARG A 31 -12.58 -16.82 0.08
CA ARG A 31 -12.18 -18.15 0.58
C ARG A 31 -13.30 -19.19 0.60
N VAL A 32 -14.56 -18.77 0.75
CA VAL A 32 -15.72 -19.69 0.75
C VAL A 32 -15.98 -20.28 -0.64
N ARG A 33 -15.52 -19.62 -1.71
CA ARG A 33 -15.76 -20.07 -3.10
C ARG A 33 -14.75 -21.11 -3.61
N ILE A 34 -13.58 -21.23 -2.98
CA ILE A 34 -12.47 -22.08 -3.46
C ILE A 34 -12.56 -23.53 -2.95
N GLN A 35 -13.38 -23.82 -1.93
CA GLN A 35 -13.49 -25.18 -1.36
C GLN A 35 -14.64 -26.03 -1.91
N ALA A 36 -15.37 -25.53 -2.92
CA ALA A 36 -16.57 -26.20 -3.43
C ALA A 36 -16.60 -26.40 -4.95
N VAL A 37 -15.47 -26.57 -5.63
CA VAL A 37 -15.44 -27.13 -7.00
C VAL A 37 -14.10 -27.82 -7.24
N SER A 38 -14.03 -29.14 -7.02
CA SER A 38 -13.28 -30.08 -7.87
C SER A 38 -13.39 -31.50 -7.30
N THR A 39 -14.29 -32.30 -7.88
CA THR A 39 -14.03 -33.71 -8.27
C THR A 39 -15.26 -34.21 -9.03
N ASN A 40 -15.20 -34.25 -10.37
CA ASN A 40 -15.56 -35.43 -11.16
C ASN A 40 -15.47 -35.24 -12.68
N GLY A 41 -14.94 -36.27 -13.34
CA GLY A 41 -14.98 -36.56 -14.78
C GLY A 41 -14.02 -37.73 -15.05
N GLN A 42 -14.41 -38.98 -14.79
CA GLN A 42 -15.01 -39.96 -15.72
C GLN A 42 -14.23 -40.24 -17.02
N GLY A 43 -13.79 -41.50 -17.14
CA GLY A 43 -13.47 -42.21 -18.38
C GLY A 43 -13.62 -43.71 -18.11
N GLY A 44 -14.55 -44.37 -18.80
CA GLY A 44 -14.98 -45.75 -18.55
C GLY A 44 -14.25 -46.83 -19.35
N GLY A 45 -14.42 -48.08 -18.91
CA GLY A 45 -14.04 -49.32 -19.60
C GLY A 45 -14.79 -50.51 -18.97
N SER A 46 -15.33 -51.39 -19.83
CA SER A 46 -16.41 -52.35 -19.57
C SER A 46 -15.96 -53.74 -19.06
N PHE A 47 -16.99 -54.55 -18.69
CA PHE A 47 -17.09 -56.01 -18.55
C PHE A 47 -16.81 -56.69 -17.20
N GLY A 48 -17.81 -57.45 -16.72
CA GLY A 48 -17.66 -58.45 -15.65
C GLY A 48 -18.95 -58.73 -14.86
N GLU A 49 -19.78 -59.61 -15.40
CA GLU A 49 -21.03 -60.16 -14.87
C GLU A 49 -20.88 -60.86 -13.50
N ARG A 50 -21.81 -60.60 -12.55
CA ARG A 50 -22.37 -61.66 -11.68
C ARG A 50 -23.64 -61.22 -10.94
N THR A 51 -24.57 -62.16 -10.93
CA THR A 51 -25.95 -62.17 -10.44
C THR A 51 -26.09 -61.98 -8.93
N GLY A 52 -27.19 -61.35 -8.51
CA GLY A 52 -27.66 -61.37 -7.12
C GLY A 52 -28.92 -60.54 -6.92
N ALA A 53 -30.08 -61.13 -7.18
CA ALA A 53 -31.38 -60.54 -6.91
C ALA A 53 -31.63 -60.44 -5.39
N VAL A 54 -31.93 -59.25 -4.86
CA VAL A 54 -32.57 -59.09 -3.55
C VAL A 54 -33.57 -57.92 -3.55
N SER A 55 -34.83 -58.33 -3.55
CA SER A 55 -36.07 -57.74 -3.00
C SER A 55 -36.15 -56.26 -2.64
N SER A 56 -37.22 -55.69 -3.20
CA SER A 56 -38.00 -54.54 -2.76
C SER A 56 -38.09 -54.33 -1.24
N GLY A 57 -37.71 -53.14 -0.82
CA GLY A 57 -38.08 -52.55 0.45
C GLY A 57 -37.22 -51.32 0.68
N ARG A 58 -37.72 -50.10 0.37
CA ARG A 58 -37.03 -48.85 0.70
C ARG A 58 -36.74 -48.85 2.20
N GLY A 59 -35.51 -49.23 2.57
CA GLY A 59 -35.12 -49.52 3.94
C GLY A 59 -35.28 -48.29 4.82
N ALA A 60 -35.52 -48.49 6.11
CA ALA A 60 -35.66 -47.43 7.10
C ALA A 60 -34.52 -46.39 7.07
N ARG A 61 -33.34 -46.79 6.59
CA ARG A 61 -32.15 -45.95 6.38
C ARG A 61 -32.33 -44.93 5.25
N GLU A 62 -32.93 -45.31 4.13
CA GLU A 62 -33.14 -44.42 2.98
C GLU A 62 -34.18 -43.34 3.30
N ARG A 63 -35.25 -43.71 4.03
CA ARG A 63 -36.24 -42.75 4.55
C ARG A 63 -35.66 -41.78 5.56
N ARG A 64 -34.70 -42.21 6.39
CA ARG A 64 -33.97 -41.33 7.33
C ARG A 64 -33.06 -40.35 6.59
N LEU A 65 -32.34 -40.79 5.57
CA LEU A 65 -31.50 -39.91 4.75
C LEU A 65 -32.30 -38.87 3.97
N GLN A 66 -33.47 -39.25 3.43
CA GLN A 66 -34.39 -38.32 2.78
C GLN A 66 -34.93 -37.29 3.79
N LYS A 67 -35.33 -37.71 5.00
CA LYS A 67 -35.74 -36.78 6.07
C LYS A 67 -34.62 -35.83 6.48
N VAL A 68 -33.38 -36.30 6.62
CA VAL A 68 -32.23 -35.45 6.95
C VAL A 68 -31.91 -34.49 5.80
N ALA A 69 -32.00 -34.92 4.55
CA ALA A 69 -31.79 -34.07 3.39
C ALA A 69 -32.89 -33.00 3.25
N GLU A 70 -34.14 -33.36 3.55
CA GLU A 70 -35.29 -32.46 3.53
C GLU A 70 -35.28 -31.48 4.71
N GLU A 71 -34.88 -31.93 5.90
CA GLU A 71 -34.67 -31.08 7.08
C GLU A 71 -33.47 -30.13 6.87
N LYS A 72 -32.39 -30.61 6.24
CA LYS A 72 -31.26 -29.77 5.85
C LYS A 72 -31.65 -28.75 4.78
N LYS A 73 -32.47 -29.15 3.79
CA LYS A 73 -33.05 -28.21 2.82
C LYS A 73 -33.95 -27.19 3.50
N ARG A 74 -34.84 -27.59 4.42
CA ARG A 74 -35.69 -26.68 5.21
C ARG A 74 -34.86 -25.69 6.03
N LYS A 75 -33.85 -26.16 6.75
CA LYS A 75 -32.92 -25.30 7.51
C LYS A 75 -32.16 -24.35 6.60
N GLN A 76 -31.73 -24.81 5.42
CA GLN A 76 -31.10 -23.95 4.42
C GLN A 76 -32.06 -22.90 3.85
N THR A 77 -33.34 -23.24 3.63
CA THR A 77 -34.36 -22.28 3.18
C THR A 77 -34.72 -21.28 4.29
N GLU A 78 -34.76 -21.72 5.55
CA GLU A 78 -34.97 -20.87 6.73
C GLU A 78 -33.78 -19.92 6.98
N GLU A 79 -32.54 -20.39 6.80
CA GLU A 79 -31.33 -19.57 6.89
C GLU A 79 -31.19 -18.61 5.70
N ALA A 80 -31.62 -19.01 4.50
CA ALA A 80 -31.62 -18.16 3.30
C ALA A 80 -32.65 -17.02 3.36
N GLY A 81 -33.74 -17.20 4.12
CA GLY A 81 -34.75 -16.15 4.36
C GLY A 81 -34.32 -15.09 5.39
N LYS A 82 -33.19 -15.30 6.08
CA LYS A 82 -32.69 -14.35 7.08
C LYS A 82 -31.86 -13.27 6.40
N TYR A 83 -32.18 -12.01 6.69
CA TYR A 83 -31.40 -10.88 6.20
C TYR A 83 -29.92 -11.07 6.58
N PRO A 84 -28.99 -11.06 5.61
CA PRO A 84 -27.60 -11.39 5.91
C PRO A 84 -26.96 -10.37 6.86
N GLU A 85 -26.17 -10.86 7.82
CA GLU A 85 -25.48 -10.00 8.80
C GLU A 85 -24.58 -8.96 8.12
N TRP A 86 -23.90 -9.37 7.04
CA TRP A 86 -23.07 -8.47 6.24
C TRP A 86 -23.88 -7.33 5.60
N ALA A 87 -25.14 -7.58 5.22
CA ALA A 87 -26.01 -6.60 4.61
C ALA A 87 -26.46 -5.56 5.67
N THR A 88 -26.75 -6.00 6.89
CA THR A 88 -27.06 -5.10 8.02
C THR A 88 -25.87 -4.24 8.41
N ILE A 89 -24.66 -4.81 8.43
CA ILE A 89 -23.43 -4.06 8.69
C ILE A 89 -23.23 -2.99 7.62
N LEU A 90 -23.42 -3.35 6.35
CA LEU A 90 -23.27 -2.44 5.22
C LEU A 90 -24.30 -1.29 5.25
N GLU A 91 -25.54 -1.57 5.63
CA GLU A 91 -26.58 -0.54 5.84
C GLU A 91 -26.34 0.37 7.02
N ASN A 92 -25.69 -0.14 8.07
CA ASN A 92 -25.29 0.71 9.19
C ASN A 92 -24.12 1.61 8.80
N ALA A 93 -23.17 1.10 8.01
CA ALA A 93 -22.05 1.89 7.50
C ALA A 93 -22.52 3.01 6.55
N THR A 94 -23.55 2.80 5.73
CA THR A 94 -24.11 3.88 4.86
C THR A 94 -24.80 5.01 5.61
N LYS A 95 -25.09 4.85 6.91
CA LYS A 95 -25.63 5.95 7.73
C LYS A 95 -24.56 6.97 8.07
N ASP A 96 -23.32 6.51 8.26
CA ASP A 96 -22.20 7.32 8.70
C ASP A 96 -21.30 7.77 7.54
N ASP A 97 -21.26 7.00 6.42
CA ASP A 97 -20.46 7.30 5.23
C ASP A 97 -21.33 7.73 4.02
N ALA A 98 -21.18 9.01 3.63
CA ALA A 98 -21.86 9.60 2.49
C ALA A 98 -21.40 9.05 1.13
N GLU A 99 -20.14 8.63 1.00
CA GLU A 99 -19.63 8.04 -0.24
C GLU A 99 -20.17 6.63 -0.44
N LEU A 100 -20.24 5.83 0.64
CA LEU A 100 -20.83 4.50 0.59
C LEU A 100 -22.34 4.55 0.30
N ARG A 101 -23.02 5.57 0.84
CA ARG A 101 -24.43 5.84 0.55
C ARG A 101 -24.67 6.19 -0.92
N ASP A 102 -23.79 6.96 -1.56
CA ASP A 102 -23.84 7.25 -3.00
C ASP A 102 -23.63 5.97 -3.84
N ILE A 103 -22.73 5.08 -3.41
CA ILE A 103 -22.45 3.81 -4.10
C ILE A 103 -23.64 2.85 -4.07
N ILE A 104 -24.33 2.75 -2.93
CA ILE A 104 -25.46 1.82 -2.75
C ILE A 104 -26.77 2.45 -3.23
N GLY A 105 -26.96 3.75 -3.03
CA GLY A 105 -28.12 4.53 -3.48
C GLY A 105 -29.44 3.93 -3.00
N ASP A 106 -30.40 3.76 -3.91
CA ASP A 106 -31.74 3.22 -3.64
C ASP A 106 -31.78 1.70 -3.38
N SER A 107 -30.64 1.02 -3.31
CA SER A 107 -30.56 -0.45 -3.12
C SER A 107 -30.53 -0.90 -1.66
N ILE A 108 -30.67 0.04 -0.73
CA ILE A 108 -30.76 -0.24 0.71
C ILE A 108 -31.97 -1.15 0.98
N GLY A 109 -31.78 -2.26 1.68
CA GLY A 109 -32.81 -3.25 1.97
C GLY A 109 -32.86 -4.47 1.03
N ASN A 110 -32.08 -4.50 -0.07
CA ASN A 110 -31.96 -5.69 -0.93
C ASN A 110 -30.51 -6.22 -0.97
N PRO A 111 -30.21 -7.35 -0.29
CA PRO A 111 -28.85 -7.89 -0.22
C PRO A 111 -28.24 -8.23 -1.58
N GLU A 112 -28.99 -8.75 -2.54
CA GLU A 112 -28.40 -9.12 -3.84
C GLU A 112 -27.98 -7.89 -4.66
N GLU A 113 -28.80 -6.83 -4.61
CA GLU A 113 -28.54 -5.61 -5.36
C GLU A 113 -27.45 -4.75 -4.71
N MET A 114 -27.40 -4.68 -3.37
CA MET A 114 -26.29 -4.02 -2.65
C MET A 114 -24.96 -4.66 -3.00
N ARG A 115 -24.92 -5.99 -3.01
CA ARG A 115 -23.73 -6.74 -3.41
C ARG A 115 -23.33 -6.44 -4.85
N ARG A 116 -24.29 -6.45 -5.78
CA ARG A 116 -24.04 -6.17 -7.20
C ARG A 116 -23.45 -4.78 -7.42
N ARG A 117 -23.96 -3.75 -6.74
CA ARG A 117 -23.47 -2.37 -6.87
C ARG A 117 -22.07 -2.18 -6.28
N VAL A 118 -21.80 -2.79 -5.13
CA VAL A 118 -20.45 -2.80 -4.54
C VAL A 118 -19.47 -3.53 -5.45
N GLU A 119 -19.82 -4.72 -5.96
CA GLU A 119 -18.98 -5.48 -6.90
C GLU A 119 -18.75 -4.72 -8.22
N GLU A 120 -19.76 -4.04 -8.76
CA GLU A 120 -19.66 -3.22 -9.96
C GLU A 120 -18.75 -2.00 -9.74
N ARG A 121 -18.85 -1.34 -8.58
CA ARG A 121 -17.98 -0.22 -8.20
C ARG A 121 -16.54 -0.68 -8.04
N VAL A 122 -16.30 -1.81 -7.38
CA VAL A 122 -14.96 -2.41 -7.24
C VAL A 122 -14.42 -2.84 -8.60
N ARG A 123 -15.24 -3.34 -9.53
CA ARG A 123 -14.79 -3.66 -10.89
C ARG A 123 -14.42 -2.41 -11.69
N ARG A 124 -15.22 -1.34 -11.58
CA ARG A 124 -15.06 -0.11 -12.37
C ARG A 124 -13.94 0.78 -11.84
N LYS A 125 -13.83 0.93 -10.51
CA LYS A 125 -12.80 1.74 -9.85
C LYS A 125 -11.63 0.91 -9.31
N GLY A 126 -11.70 -0.41 -9.36
CA GLY A 126 -10.60 -1.31 -8.98
C GLY A 126 -9.27 -0.98 -9.65
N PRO A 127 -9.24 -0.60 -10.95
CA PRO A 127 -8.01 -0.16 -11.61
C PRO A 127 -7.45 1.16 -11.05
N ASP A 128 -8.28 2.10 -10.61
CA ASP A 128 -7.84 3.35 -9.97
C ASP A 128 -7.40 3.11 -8.52
N ILE A 129 -7.99 2.11 -7.85
CA ILE A 129 -7.65 1.69 -6.48
C ILE A 129 -6.34 0.86 -6.46
N LEU A 130 -6.03 0.19 -7.58
CA LEU A 130 -4.81 -0.58 -7.81
C LEU A 130 -3.93 0.18 -8.80
N GLN A 131 -3.27 1.26 -8.36
CA GLN A 131 -2.17 1.83 -9.15
C GLN A 131 -1.24 0.70 -9.59
N GLN A 132 -1.07 0.53 -10.90
CA GLN A 132 -0.12 -0.44 -11.45
C GLN A 132 1.28 -0.03 -10.99
N LYS A 133 1.86 -0.80 -10.08
CA LYS A 133 3.23 -0.59 -9.62
C LYS A 133 4.16 -0.71 -10.83
N THR A 134 4.75 0.41 -11.21
CA THR A 134 5.70 0.50 -12.34
C THR A 134 7.15 0.35 -11.83
N GLY A 135 7.32 0.31 -10.51
CA GLY A 135 8.59 0.07 -9.83
C GLY A 135 9.13 -1.36 -9.94
N SER A 136 10.20 -1.63 -9.20
CA SER A 136 10.89 -2.91 -9.13
C SER A 136 10.66 -3.60 -7.79
N ALA A 137 10.40 -4.91 -7.83
CA ALA A 137 10.34 -5.75 -6.63
C ALA A 137 11.74 -6.12 -6.09
N LEU A 138 12.80 -5.83 -6.85
CA LEU A 138 14.17 -6.07 -6.41
C LEU A 138 14.59 -4.99 -5.42
N PRO A 139 15.29 -5.36 -4.32
CA PRO A 139 15.78 -4.38 -3.37
C PRO A 139 16.76 -3.43 -4.05
N MET A 140 16.71 -2.15 -3.68
CA MET A 140 17.63 -1.12 -4.14
C MET A 140 18.92 -1.17 -3.29
N PRO A 141 20.03 -1.76 -3.75
CA PRO A 141 21.29 -1.74 -3.03
C PRO A 141 21.79 -0.30 -2.89
N VAL A 142 22.34 0.00 -1.71
CA VAL A 142 22.93 1.29 -1.38
C VAL A 142 24.42 1.12 -1.13
N SER A 143 25.26 1.97 -1.73
CA SER A 143 26.70 1.97 -1.49
C SER A 143 27.24 3.38 -1.30
N PHE A 144 28.35 3.49 -0.57
CA PHE A 144 29.06 4.74 -0.31
C PHE A 144 30.47 4.64 -0.89
N ARG A 145 30.89 5.62 -1.69
CA ARG A 145 32.19 5.66 -2.35
C ARG A 145 32.79 7.04 -2.18
N ASP A 146 33.89 7.16 -1.44
CA ASP A 146 34.57 8.44 -1.19
C ASP A 146 33.59 9.56 -0.77
N PHE A 147 32.69 9.23 0.15
CA PHE A 147 31.60 10.12 0.56
C PHE A 147 32.12 11.28 1.41
N ASP A 148 31.85 12.51 0.96
CA ASP A 148 32.09 13.76 1.69
C ASP A 148 30.76 14.51 1.86
N PRO A 149 30.24 14.69 3.08
CA PRO A 149 28.96 15.36 3.32
C PRO A 149 28.84 16.78 2.75
N MET A 150 29.97 17.47 2.54
CA MET A 150 29.99 18.86 2.05
C MET A 150 30.09 18.95 0.52
N ASP A 151 30.50 17.87 -0.14
CA ASP A 151 30.72 17.81 -1.59
C ASP A 151 30.50 16.37 -2.07
N ASN A 152 29.24 15.98 -2.22
CA ASN A 152 28.92 14.65 -2.72
C ASN A 152 27.89 14.65 -3.84
N HIS A 153 28.09 13.73 -4.77
CA HIS A 153 27.08 13.37 -5.75
C HIS A 153 26.29 12.17 -5.24
N ILE A 154 24.97 12.18 -5.45
CA ILE A 154 24.11 11.03 -5.26
C ILE A 154 23.76 10.52 -6.65
N TRP A 155 24.07 9.26 -6.90
CA TRP A 155 23.88 8.59 -8.17
C TRP A 155 22.78 7.55 -8.08
N MET A 156 21.92 7.53 -9.08
CA MET A 156 20.84 6.55 -9.25
C MET A 156 21.01 5.87 -10.60
N GLU A 157 21.05 4.54 -10.61
CA GLU A 157 20.92 3.76 -11.84
C GLU A 157 19.51 3.20 -11.92
N PHE A 158 18.82 3.37 -13.04
CA PHE A 158 17.48 2.86 -13.29
C PHE A 158 17.51 1.58 -14.14
N TYR A 159 16.49 0.74 -14.02
CA TYR A 159 16.34 -0.43 -14.90
C TYR A 159 15.95 -0.05 -16.34
N ALA A 160 15.33 1.12 -16.52
CA ALA A 160 14.94 1.68 -17.80
C ALA A 160 15.02 3.22 -17.71
N PRO A 161 15.13 3.94 -18.84
CA PRO A 161 15.24 5.40 -18.83
C PRO A 161 14.00 6.01 -18.16
N PRO A 162 14.17 6.94 -17.20
CA PRO A 162 13.04 7.54 -16.50
C PRO A 162 12.18 8.38 -17.45
N THR A 163 10.86 8.23 -17.33
CA THR A 163 9.90 9.06 -18.08
C THR A 163 9.81 10.46 -17.47
N ASP A 164 9.18 11.41 -18.17
CA ASP A 164 9.05 12.79 -17.65
C ASP A 164 8.30 12.84 -16.31
N LYS A 165 7.34 11.92 -16.09
CA LYS A 165 6.63 11.79 -14.81
C LYS A 165 7.53 11.27 -13.69
N ASP A 166 8.45 10.37 -14.03
CA ASP A 166 9.40 9.80 -13.08
C ASP A 166 10.41 10.86 -12.66
N ILE A 167 10.88 11.67 -13.60
CA ILE A 167 11.75 12.83 -13.37
C ILE A 167 11.06 13.83 -12.44
N ASP A 168 9.80 14.18 -12.71
CA ASP A 168 9.03 15.09 -11.84
C ASP A 168 8.85 14.53 -10.42
N LEU A 169 8.60 13.23 -10.28
CA LEU A 169 8.46 12.56 -8.99
C LEU A 169 9.77 12.58 -8.21
N ILE A 170 10.86 12.15 -8.83
CA ILE A 170 12.20 12.09 -8.21
C ILE A 170 12.66 13.51 -7.85
N GLY A 171 12.49 14.47 -8.77
CA GLY A 171 12.79 15.88 -8.53
C GLY A 171 11.99 16.45 -7.34
N SER A 172 10.71 16.11 -7.24
CA SER A 172 9.86 16.52 -6.11
C SER A 172 10.31 15.91 -4.77
N VAL A 173 10.80 14.67 -4.78
CA VAL A 173 11.40 14.03 -3.60
C VAL A 173 12.64 14.80 -3.14
N PHE A 174 13.57 15.09 -4.05
CA PHE A 174 14.77 15.86 -3.71
C PHE A 174 14.48 17.30 -3.29
N ARG A 175 13.53 17.98 -3.93
CA ARG A 175 13.07 19.29 -3.49
C ARG A 175 12.51 19.26 -2.07
N SER A 176 11.68 18.26 -1.75
CA SER A 176 11.11 18.10 -0.41
C SER A 176 12.21 17.79 0.62
N PHE A 177 13.15 16.92 0.26
CA PHE A 177 14.32 16.58 1.06
C PHE A 177 15.15 17.84 1.39
N PHE A 178 15.45 18.65 0.38
CA PHE A 178 16.19 19.90 0.56
C PHE A 178 15.44 20.90 1.46
N VAL A 179 14.14 21.11 1.24
CA VAL A 179 13.34 22.04 2.06
C VAL A 179 13.35 21.63 3.54
N LEU A 180 13.15 20.35 3.83
CA LEU A 180 13.21 19.83 5.20
C LEU A 180 14.61 20.00 5.81
N GLY A 181 15.66 19.71 5.05
CA GLY A 181 17.04 19.88 5.48
C GLY A 181 17.40 21.33 5.75
N ARG A 182 16.96 22.26 4.89
CA ARG A 182 17.27 23.69 5.02
C ARG A 182 16.63 24.33 6.25
N LEU A 183 15.49 23.78 6.68
CA LEU A 183 14.76 24.16 7.89
C LEU A 183 15.26 23.44 9.16
N GLY A 184 16.29 22.58 9.03
CA GLY A 184 16.88 21.84 10.15
C GLY A 184 16.06 20.65 10.63
N GLY A 185 15.20 20.08 9.77
CA GLY A 185 14.38 18.92 10.10
C GLY A 185 15.18 17.64 10.38
N PHE A 186 16.41 17.55 9.86
CA PHE A 186 17.31 16.41 10.06
C PHE A 186 18.29 16.66 11.20
N ASN A 187 17.73 16.93 12.39
CA ASN A 187 18.47 17.17 13.62
C ASN A 187 18.25 16.01 14.59
N SER A 188 19.20 15.08 14.60
CA SER A 188 19.22 13.90 15.48
C SER A 188 19.38 14.26 16.96
N MET A 189 20.07 15.36 17.29
CA MET A 189 20.17 15.86 18.67
C MET A 189 18.80 16.24 19.23
N ASN A 190 17.88 16.71 18.39
CA ASN A 190 16.52 17.08 18.77
C ASN A 190 15.46 16.00 18.42
N MET A 191 15.85 14.76 18.12
CA MET A 191 14.93 13.62 17.90
C MET A 191 14.40 13.02 19.21
N GLN A 192 13.69 13.83 19.99
CA GLN A 192 13.25 13.47 21.34
C GLN A 192 12.32 12.25 21.37
N LEU A 193 11.43 12.10 20.37
CA LEU A 193 10.47 11.00 20.33
C LEU A 193 11.13 9.65 20.05
N THR A 194 12.16 9.62 19.20
CA THR A 194 12.92 8.41 18.87
C THR A 194 13.73 7.90 20.06
N GLN A 195 14.09 8.80 20.98
CA GLN A 195 14.85 8.49 22.19
C GLN A 195 13.95 8.09 23.37
N LEU A 196 12.61 8.10 23.21
CA LEU A 196 11.69 7.70 24.27
C LEU A 196 11.69 6.18 24.48
N PRO A 197 11.55 5.72 25.74
CA PRO A 197 11.25 4.31 26.01
C PRO A 197 9.95 3.88 25.32
N LEU A 198 9.87 2.60 24.90
CA LEU A 198 8.75 2.05 24.13
C LEU A 198 7.36 2.33 24.73
N ASN A 199 7.26 2.39 26.07
CA ASN A 199 6.01 2.58 26.80
C ASN A 199 5.85 3.99 27.38
N ALA A 200 6.72 4.94 27.01
CA ALA A 200 6.61 6.31 27.48
C ALA A 200 5.59 7.09 26.63
N PRO A 201 4.77 7.96 27.25
CA PRO A 201 3.89 8.84 26.50
C PRO A 201 4.71 9.80 25.63
N PHE A 202 4.26 10.03 24.40
CA PHE A 202 4.88 11.01 23.51
C PHE A 202 4.82 12.41 24.12
N ARG A 203 6.00 13.01 24.30
CA ARG A 203 6.19 14.34 24.84
C ARG A 203 7.37 15.00 24.15
N TYR A 204 7.28 16.30 23.96
CA TYR A 204 8.31 17.10 23.35
C TYR A 204 8.61 18.29 24.28
N SER A 205 9.85 18.43 24.73
CA SER A 205 10.28 19.48 25.65
C SER A 205 10.92 20.63 24.87
N THR A 206 10.50 21.85 25.18
CA THR A 206 11.07 23.06 24.57
C THR A 206 12.45 23.40 25.13
N GLU A 207 12.72 22.97 26.37
CA GLU A 207 13.99 23.15 27.06
C GLU A 207 15.07 22.29 26.39
N LYS A 208 14.78 21.00 26.20
CA LYS A 208 15.67 20.10 25.46
C LYS A 208 15.90 20.53 24.02
N ALA A 209 14.86 21.05 23.37
CA ALA A 209 15.00 21.56 21.99
C ALA A 209 15.97 22.75 21.90
N LYS A 210 16.04 23.59 22.94
CA LYS A 210 16.99 24.73 23.00
C LYS A 210 18.43 24.31 23.28
N GLU A 211 18.64 23.11 23.83
CA GLU A 211 19.97 22.56 24.10
C GLU A 211 20.59 21.92 22.85
N ALA A 212 19.77 21.53 21.87
CA ALA A 212 20.24 20.96 20.61
C ALA A 212 20.92 22.02 19.75
N LEU A 213 22.04 21.65 19.14
CA LEU A 213 22.66 22.47 18.09
C LEU A 213 21.83 22.36 16.81
N ASP A 214 21.79 23.44 16.04
CA ASP A 214 21.12 23.43 14.75
C ASP A 214 21.91 22.59 13.72
N ALA A 215 21.19 21.83 12.90
CA ALA A 215 21.73 20.96 11.87
C ALA A 215 21.10 21.36 10.53
N PHE A 216 21.84 22.03 9.65
CA PHE A 216 21.29 22.60 8.40
C PHE A 216 21.91 21.97 7.17
N PHE A 217 21.04 21.61 6.22
CA PHE A 217 21.42 21.32 4.84
C PHE A 217 21.77 22.64 4.14
N HIS A 218 22.96 22.74 3.55
CA HIS A 218 23.42 24.01 2.98
C HIS A 218 22.88 24.26 1.57
N ASN A 219 23.17 23.35 0.63
CA ASN A 219 22.88 23.61 -0.77
C ASN A 219 22.72 22.35 -1.63
N ILE A 220 21.88 22.41 -2.64
CA ILE A 220 21.60 21.29 -3.55
C ILE A 220 21.68 21.76 -5.00
N GLY A 221 22.18 20.90 -5.87
CA GLY A 221 22.18 21.13 -7.32
C GLY A 221 20.86 20.69 -7.96
N ASP A 222 20.75 20.92 -9.26
CA ASP A 222 19.67 20.36 -10.07
C ASP A 222 19.81 18.84 -10.19
N VAL A 223 18.70 18.14 -10.39
CA VAL A 223 18.73 16.69 -10.64
C VAL A 223 18.92 16.48 -12.13
N GLU A 224 20.01 15.83 -12.50
CA GLU A 224 20.41 15.59 -13.89
C GLU A 224 20.15 14.13 -14.25
N PHE A 225 19.73 13.88 -15.48
CA PHE A 225 19.46 12.55 -16.01
C PHE A 225 20.10 12.39 -17.38
N GLN A 226 20.80 11.28 -17.57
CA GLN A 226 21.40 10.84 -18.82
C GLN A 226 21.11 9.35 -18.99
N ASP A 227 20.39 8.97 -20.06
CA ASP A 227 19.95 7.60 -20.31
C ASP A 227 19.27 6.93 -19.08
N ASN A 228 19.94 5.95 -18.47
CA ASN A 228 19.50 5.21 -17.29
C ASN A 228 20.10 5.74 -15.98
N TRP A 229 20.85 6.84 -16.02
CA TRP A 229 21.53 7.41 -14.87
C TRP A 229 20.86 8.70 -14.44
N GLY A 230 20.77 8.89 -13.13
CA GLY A 230 20.44 10.16 -12.50
C GLY A 230 21.55 10.57 -11.55
N ARG A 231 21.87 11.86 -11.52
CA ARG A 231 22.88 12.45 -10.64
C ARG A 231 22.34 13.71 -9.99
N ILE A 232 22.73 13.95 -8.75
CA ILE A 232 22.50 15.22 -8.08
C ILE A 232 23.67 15.54 -7.17
N TRP A 233 24.14 16.78 -7.21
CA TRP A 233 25.12 17.31 -6.27
C TRP A 233 24.45 17.81 -5.00
N VAL A 234 25.01 17.52 -3.84
CA VAL A 234 24.51 17.99 -2.54
C VAL A 234 25.66 18.43 -1.63
N ASP A 235 25.38 19.49 -0.85
CA ASP A 235 26.12 19.93 0.33
C ASP A 235 25.18 19.82 1.53
N LEU A 236 25.32 18.71 2.27
CA LEU A 236 24.53 18.40 3.45
C LEU A 236 24.87 19.32 4.62
N GLY A 237 25.97 20.08 4.57
CA GLY A 237 26.33 21.02 5.61
C GLY A 237 26.53 20.36 6.96
N THR A 238 25.81 20.87 7.96
CA THR A 238 25.78 20.30 9.32
C THR A 238 24.60 19.36 9.53
N SER A 239 23.87 18.99 8.47
CA SER A 239 22.76 18.05 8.57
C SER A 239 23.24 16.68 9.05
N ASP A 240 22.50 16.07 9.97
CA ASP A 240 22.88 14.77 10.52
C ASP A 240 22.64 13.62 9.51
N PRO A 241 23.34 12.47 9.66
CA PRO A 241 23.18 11.30 8.79
C PRO A 241 21.76 10.76 8.67
N VAL A 242 20.86 11.11 9.61
CA VAL A 242 19.44 10.75 9.53
C VAL A 242 18.75 11.32 8.29
N SER A 243 19.29 12.40 7.71
CA SER A 243 18.89 12.89 6.40
C SER A 243 19.00 11.81 5.32
N LEU A 244 20.12 11.10 5.29
CA LEU A 244 20.39 10.02 4.34
C LEU A 244 19.46 8.82 4.57
N ASP A 245 19.22 8.45 5.84
CA ASP A 245 18.27 7.38 6.16
C ASP A 245 16.86 7.69 5.64
N VAL A 246 16.38 8.92 5.87
CA VAL A 246 15.07 9.36 5.38
C VAL A 246 15.02 9.33 3.86
N LEU A 247 16.06 9.81 3.18
CA LEU A 247 16.15 9.80 1.73
C LEU A 247 16.16 8.37 1.16
N ILE A 248 17.00 7.48 1.72
CA ILE A 248 17.10 6.07 1.30
C ILE A 248 15.74 5.38 1.45
N ASN A 249 15.05 5.60 2.57
CA ASN A 249 13.74 5.02 2.81
C ASN A 249 12.69 5.56 1.81
N ALA A 250 12.73 6.86 1.50
CA ALA A 250 11.85 7.46 0.50
C ALA A 250 12.11 6.85 -0.90
N LEU A 251 13.37 6.83 -1.34
CA LEU A 251 13.76 6.29 -2.64
C LEU A 251 13.53 4.78 -2.75
N THR A 252 13.60 4.02 -1.65
CA THR A 252 13.25 2.59 -1.65
C THR A 252 11.78 2.39 -1.99
N ASN A 253 10.88 3.22 -1.43
CA ASN A 253 9.45 3.14 -1.76
C ASN A 253 9.17 3.65 -3.18
N VAL A 254 9.84 4.71 -3.62
CA VAL A 254 9.79 5.17 -5.03
C VAL A 254 10.24 4.04 -5.96
N SER A 255 11.32 3.35 -5.61
CA SER A 255 11.83 2.20 -6.36
C SER A 255 10.80 1.09 -6.48
N PHE A 256 10.12 0.78 -5.38
CA PHE A 256 9.17 -0.33 -5.31
C PHE A 256 7.85 -0.05 -6.04
N ASP A 257 7.30 1.15 -5.91
CA ASP A 257 5.94 1.44 -6.38
C ASP A 257 5.91 2.20 -7.71
N HIS A 258 6.92 3.01 -8.00
CA HIS A 258 6.88 3.98 -9.10
C HIS A 258 7.96 3.75 -10.15
N VAL A 259 9.24 3.86 -9.79
CA VAL A 259 10.36 3.93 -10.76
C VAL A 259 11.45 2.98 -10.35
N GLY A 260 11.65 1.86 -11.05
CA GLY A 260 12.63 0.84 -10.62
C GLY A 260 14.07 1.38 -10.58
N ILE A 261 14.60 1.59 -9.38
CA ILE A 261 16.00 1.99 -9.14
C ILE A 261 16.83 0.71 -8.91
N LYS A 262 17.81 0.48 -9.78
CA LYS A 262 18.73 -0.66 -9.75
C LYS A 262 19.80 -0.51 -8.68
N GLN A 263 20.32 0.70 -8.46
CA GLN A 263 21.24 0.98 -7.35
C GLN A 263 21.26 2.47 -7.00
N LEU A 264 21.59 2.75 -5.74
CA LEU A 264 21.81 4.10 -5.21
C LEU A 264 23.26 4.18 -4.68
N VAL A 265 24.00 5.18 -5.14
CA VAL A 265 25.41 5.35 -4.74
C VAL A 265 25.62 6.77 -4.23
N PHE A 266 26.19 6.88 -3.03
CA PHE A 266 26.56 8.15 -2.41
C PHE A 266 28.06 8.39 -2.58
N GLY A 267 28.42 9.56 -3.13
CA GLY A 267 29.78 9.93 -3.47
C GLY A 267 30.25 9.33 -4.81
N GLY A 268 31.54 9.48 -5.09
CA GLY A 268 32.16 9.14 -6.36
C GLY A 268 32.00 10.25 -7.40
N LYS A 269 33.10 10.57 -8.09
CA LYS A 269 33.14 11.64 -9.11
C LYS A 269 32.63 11.16 -10.46
N ASN A 270 32.97 9.93 -10.85
CA ASN A 270 32.60 9.35 -12.14
C ASN A 270 31.99 7.97 -11.91
N LEU A 271 30.73 7.78 -12.29
CA LEU A 271 30.04 6.49 -12.21
C LEU A 271 29.43 6.10 -13.55
N GLY A 272 29.57 4.82 -13.91
CA GLY A 272 28.99 4.25 -15.11
C GLY A 272 29.54 4.88 -16.38
N ASP A 273 28.64 5.12 -17.34
CA ASP A 273 28.92 5.70 -18.65
C ASP A 273 28.57 7.20 -18.69
N TRP A 274 28.58 7.87 -17.53
CA TRP A 274 28.24 9.29 -17.42
C TRP A 274 29.22 10.17 -18.21
N ASP A 275 28.69 11.01 -19.09
CA ASP A 275 29.46 11.94 -19.90
C ASP A 275 29.32 13.36 -19.33
N GLU A 276 30.44 13.91 -18.85
CA GLU A 276 30.49 15.27 -18.29
C GLU A 276 30.37 16.36 -19.37
N ASP A 277 30.57 16.01 -20.65
CA ASP A 277 30.52 16.96 -21.77
C ASP A 277 29.09 17.12 -22.33
N LEU A 278 28.13 16.29 -21.89
CA LEU A 278 26.72 16.39 -22.27
C LEU A 278 26.03 17.54 -21.51
N THR A 279 25.73 18.62 -22.23
CA THR A 279 24.97 19.77 -21.74
C THR A 279 23.49 19.75 -22.16
N SER A 280 22.67 20.61 -21.53
CA SER A 280 21.20 20.69 -21.66
C SER A 280 20.59 20.82 -23.06
N ASP A 281 21.41 21.02 -24.09
CA ASP A 281 20.98 21.22 -25.46
C ASP A 281 20.87 19.90 -26.27
N GLN A 282 21.27 18.78 -25.66
CA GLN A 282 21.22 17.44 -26.27
C GLN A 282 19.91 16.71 -25.89
N PRO A 283 19.31 15.93 -26.79
CA PRO A 283 18.02 15.26 -26.55
C PRO A 283 18.07 14.19 -25.44
N ASP A 284 19.25 13.66 -25.15
CA ASP A 284 19.47 12.57 -24.21
C ASP A 284 19.77 13.06 -22.78
N PHE A 285 19.84 14.39 -22.58
CA PHE A 285 20.02 15.02 -21.27
C PHE A 285 18.72 15.66 -20.80
N LYS A 286 18.31 15.35 -19.58
CA LYS A 286 17.17 15.99 -18.91
C LYS A 286 17.57 16.47 -17.53
N SER A 287 16.99 17.58 -17.09
CA SER A 287 17.24 18.12 -15.75
C SER A 287 15.96 18.59 -15.07
N TYR A 288 15.87 18.38 -13.77
CA TYR A 288 14.84 18.94 -12.91
C TYR A 288 15.44 20.00 -11.98
N LYS A 289 14.91 21.23 -12.07
CA LYS A 289 15.37 22.34 -11.24
C LYS A 289 14.75 22.31 -9.86
N ILE A 290 15.57 22.35 -8.81
CA ILE A 290 15.10 22.31 -7.42
C ILE A 290 14.65 23.68 -6.92
#